data_AF-A0A0Q7WMZ1-F1
#
_entry.id   AF-A0A0Q7WMZ1-F1
#
_cell.length_a   1.000
_cell.length_b   1.000
_cell.length_c   1.000
_cell.angle_alpha   90.00
_cell.angle_beta   90.00
_cell.angle_gamma   90.00
#
_symmetry.space_group_name_H-M   'P 1'
#
loop_
_entity.id
_entity.type
_entity.pdbx_description
1 polymer ?
#
loop_
_entity_poly.entity_id
_entity_poly.type
_entity_poly.pdbx_seq_one_letter_code
_entity_poly.pdbx_strand_id
1 'polypeptide(L)' 'MAIGLGLLRLSPKAFWAMTPLEFERAMSVLAQNRQAPPDRGDLTALMHAFPDNQEAGLG' A
#
# COMPACT_ATOMS: atom_id res chain seq x y z
N MET A 1 15.97 -10.71 7.84
CA MET A 1 15.98 -9.95 9.11
C MET A 1 15.60 -8.47 8.93
N ALA A 2 14.59 -8.15 8.10
CA ALA A 2 14.26 -6.75 7.77
C ALA A 2 12.79 -6.37 8.06
N ILE A 3 12.04 -7.20 8.79
CA ILE A 3 10.60 -6.96 9.02
C ILE A 3 10.37 -6.19 10.34
N GLY A 4 11.26 -6.29 11.33
CA GLY A 4 11.06 -5.66 12.65
C GLY A 4 11.52 -4.20 12.81
N LEU A 5 12.63 -3.81 12.17
CA LEU A 5 13.28 -2.51 12.43
C LEU A 5 13.06 -1.46 11.33
N GLY A 6 12.79 -1.88 10.09
CA GLY A 6 12.66 -0.97 8.95
C GLY A 6 11.29 -0.27 8.88
N LEU A 7 10.21 -1.04 9.01
CA LEU A 7 8.86 -0.51 8.88
C LEU A 7 8.36 0.21 10.14
N LEU A 8 8.70 -0.30 11.33
CA LEU A 8 8.27 0.30 12.61
C LEU A 8 9.23 1.37 13.14
N ARG A 9 10.46 1.46 12.61
CA ARG A 9 11.53 2.39 13.04
C ARG A 9 11.82 2.35 14.55
N LEU A 10 11.55 1.22 15.20
CA LEU A 10 11.80 1.02 16.63
C LEU A 10 13.29 0.75 16.88
N SER A 11 13.78 1.14 18.06
CA SER A 11 15.09 0.66 18.52
C SER A 11 15.01 -0.85 18.79
N PRO A 12 16.11 -1.62 18.63
CA PRO A 12 16.13 -3.04 18.91
C PRO A 12 15.64 -3.39 20.32
N LYS A 13 15.98 -2.56 21.32
CA LYS A 13 15.54 -2.75 22.71
C LYS A 13 14.02 -2.62 22.85
N ALA A 14 13.41 -1.62 22.21
CA ALA A 14 11.95 -1.43 22.25
C ALA A 14 11.23 -2.58 21.54
N PHE A 15 11.76 -3.04 20.40
CA PHE A 15 11.21 -4.16 19.66
C PHE A 15 11.20 -5.47 20.47
N TRP A 16 12.31 -5.80 21.14
CA TRP A 16 12.40 -7.03 21.94
C TRP A 16 11.67 -6.96 23.29
N ALA A 17 11.36 -5.77 23.77
CA ALA A 17 10.58 -5.58 25.00
C ALA A 17 9.06 -5.65 24.76
N MET A 18 8.61 -5.56 23.50
CA MET A 18 7.19 -5.59 23.17
C MET A 18 6.58 -6.99 23.33
N THR A 19 5.33 -7.00 23.76
CA THR A 19 4.48 -8.18 23.78
C THR A 19 3.93 -8.48 22.38
N PRO A 20 3.54 -9.75 22.10
CA PRO A 20 2.91 -10.09 20.82
C PRO A 20 1.67 -9.24 20.48
N LEU A 21 0.88 -8.86 21.49
CA LEU A 21 -0.30 -8.01 21.32
C LEU A 21 0.07 -6.59 20.86
N GLU A 22 1.11 -6.01 21.45
CA GLU A 22 1.63 -4.70 21.04
C GLU A 22 2.22 -4.76 19.62
N PHE A 23 2.85 -5.89 19.26
CA PHE A 23 3.35 -6.12 17.91
C PHE A 23 2.22 -6.17 16.87
N GLU A 24 1.13 -6.89 17.13
CA GLU A 24 -0.03 -6.90 16.25
C GLU A 24 -0.62 -5.51 16.03
N ARG A 25 -0.71 -4.69 17.09
CA ARG A 25 -1.22 -3.31 17.01
C ARG A 25 -0.27 -2.39 16.25
N ALA A 26 1.04 -2.53 16.46
CA ALA A 26 2.04 -1.77 15.70
C ALA A 26 1.99 -2.12 14.20
N MET A 27 1.79 -3.40 13.88
CA MET A 27 1.69 -3.89 12.49
C MET A 27 0.38 -3.50 11.80
N SER A 28 -0.72 -3.37 12.53
CA SER A 28 -2.01 -2.99 11.92
C SER A 28 -1.97 -1.60 11.29
N VAL A 29 -1.17 -0.65 11.81
CA VAL A 29 -0.93 0.67 11.21
C VAL A 29 -0.28 0.58 9.83
N LEU A 30 0.60 -0.40 9.64
CA LEU A 30 1.27 -0.63 8.36
C LEU A 30 0.36 -1.33 7.34
N ALA A 31 -0.58 -2.15 7.81
CA ALA A 31 -1.51 -2.88 6.97
C ALA A 31 -2.66 -2.02 6.40
N GLN A 32 -2.97 -0.88 7.04
CA GLN A 32 -4.15 -0.07 6.76
C GLN A 32 -4.18 0.60 5.38
N ASN A 33 -3.05 0.68 4.66
CA ASN A 33 -2.98 1.48 3.44
C ASN A 33 -2.51 0.71 2.19
N ARG A 34 -2.73 -0.60 2.14
CA ARG A 34 -2.65 -1.30 0.85
C ARG A 34 -4.03 -1.31 0.24
N GLN A 35 -4.38 -0.22 -0.46
CA GLN A 35 -5.50 -0.30 -1.40
C GLN A 35 -5.23 -1.53 -2.28
N ALA A 36 -6.23 -2.39 -2.41
CA ALA A 36 -6.12 -3.55 -3.26
C ALA A 36 -5.70 -3.05 -4.66
N PRO A 37 -4.78 -3.74 -5.35
CA PRO A 37 -4.50 -3.40 -6.73
C PRO A 37 -5.83 -3.41 -7.51
N PRO A 38 -6.05 -2.44 -8.41
CA PRO A 38 -7.29 -2.38 -9.19
C PRO A 38 -7.51 -3.69 -9.93
N ASP A 39 -8.76 -4.13 -9.96
CA ASP A 39 -9.11 -5.34 -10.68
C ASP A 39 -9.21 -5.06 -12.20
N ARG A 40 -9.50 -6.10 -12.99
CA ARG A 40 -9.63 -5.95 -14.44
C ARG A 40 -10.79 -5.01 -14.82
N GLY A 41 -11.88 -5.02 -14.03
CA GLY A 41 -13.04 -4.17 -14.22
C GLY A 41 -12.70 -2.69 -13.99
N ASP A 42 -11.94 -2.38 -12.95
CA ASP A 42 -11.44 -1.04 -12.66
C ASP A 42 -10.59 -0.51 -13.83
N LEU A 43 -9.69 -1.35 -14.35
CA LEU A 43 -8.89 -1.00 -15.53
C LEU A 43 -9.78 -0.77 -16.77
N THR A 44 -10.79 -1.61 -16.98
CA THR A 44 -11.73 -1.47 -18.10
C THR A 44 -12.52 -0.16 -18.01
N ALA A 45 -12.97 0.21 -16.82
CA ALA A 45 -13.66 1.47 -16.58
C ALA A 45 -12.75 2.68 -16.87
N LEU A 46 -11.47 2.61 -16.49
CA LEU A 46 -10.48 3.65 -16.81
C LEU A 46 -10.25 3.80 -18.32
N MET A 47 -10.14 2.69 -19.06
CA MET A 47 -9.98 2.71 -20.52
C MET A 47 -11.20 3.32 -21.22
N HIS A 48 -12.41 3.10 -20.70
CA HIS A 48 -13.62 3.75 -21.21
C HIS A 48 -13.68 5.24 -20.88
N ALA A 49 -13.22 5.64 -19.69
CA ALA A 49 -13.21 7.03 -19.25
C ALA A 49 -12.13 7.87 -19.97
N PHE A 50 -11.00 7.26 -20.32
CA PHE A 50 -9.86 7.89 -20.96
C PHE A 50 -9.43 7.10 -22.20
N PRO A 51 -10.18 7.18 -23.31
CA PRO A 51 -9.83 6.49 -24.54
C PRO A 51 -8.60 7.12 -25.19
N ASP A 52 -7.61 6.30 -25.54
CA ASP A 52 -6.34 6.73 -26.17
C ASP A 52 -6.54 7.39 -27.55
N ASN A 53 -7.73 7.26 -28.14
CA ASN A 53 -8.05 7.67 -29.50
C ASN A 53 -8.44 9.15 -29.64
N GLN A 54 -8.25 9.99 -28.60
CA GLN A 54 -8.31 11.44 -28.77
C GLN A 54 -7.02 11.91 -29.43
N GLU A 55 -7.02 11.84 -30.76
CA GLU A 55 -6.08 12.55 -31.61
C GLU A 55 -5.95 14.00 -31.14
N ALA A 56 -4.74 14.33 -30.70
CA ALA A 56 -4.24 15.69 -30.75
C ALA A 56 -4.13 16.11 -32.22
N GLY A 57 -5.16 16.80 -32.70
CA GLY A 57 -5.18 17.58 -33.94
C GLY A 57 -6.55 18.27 -34.01
N LEU A 58 -6.73 19.55 -33.66
CA LEU A 58 -6.20 20.70 -34.40
C LEU A 58 -6.16 20.42 -35.91
N GLY A 59 -7.36 20.25 -36.48
CA GLY A 59 -7.69 20.51 -37.87
C GLY A 59 -8.77 21.59 -37.92
#